data_AF-A0AAD6KY01-F1
#
_entry.id   AF-A0AAD6KY01-F1
#
_cell.length_a   1.000
_cell.length_b   1.000
_cell.length_c   1.000
_cell.angle_alpha   90.00
_cell.angle_beta   90.00
_cell.angle_gamma   90.00
#
_symmetry.space_group_name_H-M   'P 1'
#
loop_
_entity.id
_entity.type
_entity.pdbx_description
1 polymer ?
#
loop_
_entity_poly.entity_id
_entity_poly.type
_entity_poly.pdbx_seq_one_letter_code
_entity_poly.pdbx_strand_id
1 'polypeptide(L)'
;MISWNDLYNVLSAVIPLYVAMILAYGSVRWWKIFTPDQCSGINRFVAVFAVPLLSFHFISTNDPYAMNFRFIAADTLQKVIMLFALGIWTNFTKNGSLEWMITIFSLSTLPNTLVMGIPL
;
A
#
# COMPACT_ATOMS: atom_id res chain seq x y z
N MET A 1 -0.35 -23.23 -13.86
CA MET A 1 -1.33 -22.43 -14.63
C MET A 1 -2.44 -22.02 -13.67
N ILE A 2 -2.79 -20.74 -13.62
CA ILE A 2 -3.81 -20.21 -12.70
C ILE A 2 -5.15 -20.88 -13.03
N SER A 3 -5.77 -21.52 -12.04
CA SER A 3 -7.06 -22.19 -12.17
C SER A 3 -8.21 -21.18 -12.10
N TRP A 4 -9.36 -21.53 -12.67
CA TRP A 4 -10.62 -20.78 -12.49
C TRP A 4 -10.99 -20.61 -11.02
N ASN A 5 -10.64 -21.60 -10.18
CA ASN A 5 -10.86 -21.52 -8.73
C ASN A 5 -9.97 -20.45 -8.07
N ASP A 6 -8.72 -20.31 -8.52
CA ASP A 6 -7.81 -19.28 -8.01
C ASP A 6 -8.32 -17.88 -8.38
N LEU A 7 -8.88 -17.74 -9.60
CA LEU A 7 -9.48 -16.51 -10.06
C LEU A 7 -10.75 -16.15 -9.25
N TYR A 8 -11.58 -17.14 -8.90
CA TYR A 8 -12.73 -16.93 -8.03
C TYR A 8 -12.32 -16.48 -6.62
N ASN A 9 -11.28 -17.09 -6.05
CA ASN A 9 -10.76 -16.72 -4.73
C ASN A 9 -10.21 -15.29 -4.68
N VAL A 10 -9.49 -14.88 -5.74
CA VAL A 10 -9.00 -13.51 -5.85
C VAL A 10 -10.16 -12.53 -5.99
N LEU A 11 -11.14 -12.82 -6.86
CA LEU A 11 -12.30 -11.95 -7.04
C LEU A 11 -13.14 -11.84 -5.77
N SER A 12 -13.41 -12.94 -5.07
CA SER A 12 -14.21 -12.93 -3.85
C SER A 12 -13.58 -12.11 -2.72
N ALA A 13 -12.25 -12.10 -2.63
CA ALA A 13 -11.52 -11.27 -1.66
C ALA A 13 -11.53 -9.78 -2.03
N VAL A 14 -11.54 -9.46 -3.33
CA VAL A 14 -11.32 -8.09 -3.83
C VAL A 14 -12.64 -7.34 -4.10
N ILE A 15 -13.70 -8.03 -4.50
CA ILE A 15 -15.02 -7.43 -4.79
C ILE A 15 -15.58 -6.62 -3.61
N PRO A 16 -15.59 -7.12 -2.35
CA PRO A 16 -16.14 -6.36 -1.22
C PRO A 16 -15.45 -5.01 -1.02
N LEU A 17 -14.13 -4.95 -1.23
CA LEU A 17 -13.35 -3.73 -1.12
C LEU A 17 -13.79 -2.69 -2.16
N TYR A 18 -13.91 -3.09 -3.43
CA TYR A 18 -14.33 -2.18 -4.49
C TYR A 18 -15.77 -1.72 -4.33
N VAL A 19 -16.67 -2.61 -3.89
CA VAL A 19 -18.07 -2.24 -3.60
C VAL A 19 -18.11 -1.17 -2.52
N ALA A 20 -17.35 -1.32 -1.44
CA ALA A 20 -17.27 -0.32 -0.37
C ALA A 20 -16.72 1.03 -0.89
N MET A 21 -15.66 1.01 -1.70
CA MET A 21 -15.09 2.23 -2.28
C MET A 21 -16.07 2.97 -3.21
N ILE A 22 -16.79 2.25 -4.06
CA ILE A 22 -17.79 2.84 -4.98
C ILE A 22 -18.95 3.45 -4.20
N LEU A 23 -19.44 2.76 -3.16
CA LEU A 23 -20.52 3.29 -2.31
C LEU A 23 -20.08 4.54 -1.56
N ALA A 24 -18.87 4.56 -1.01
CA ALA A 24 -18.31 5.74 -0.36
C ALA A 24 -18.22 6.92 -1.34
N TYR A 25 -17.72 6.68 -2.56
CA TYR A 25 -17.65 7.71 -3.59
C TYR A 25 -19.02 8.23 -4.03
N GLY A 26 -19.97 7.33 -4.27
CA GLY A 26 -21.33 7.69 -4.68
C GLY A 26 -22.08 8.47 -3.59
N SER A 27 -21.85 8.13 -2.33
CA SER A 27 -22.41 8.82 -1.16
C SER A 27 -21.98 10.29 -1.10
N VAL A 28 -20.71 10.57 -1.39
CA VAL A 28 -20.17 11.94 -1.39
C VAL A 28 -20.58 12.69 -2.67
N ARG A 29 -20.45 12.07 -3.85
CA ARG A 29 -20.64 12.76 -5.14
C ARG A 29 -22.10 12.96 -5.54
N TRP A 30 -22.94 11.93 -5.42
CA TRP A 30 -24.32 11.96 -5.91
C TRP A 30 -25.33 12.21 -4.81
N TRP A 31 -25.15 11.59 -3.64
CA TRP A 31 -26.11 11.71 -2.53
C TRP A 31 -25.79 12.86 -1.56
N LYS A 32 -24.59 13.45 -1.62
CA LYS A 32 -24.12 14.55 -0.76
C LYS A 32 -24.41 14.33 0.73
N ILE A 33 -24.36 13.07 1.18
CA ILE A 33 -24.67 12.70 2.58
C ILE A 33 -23.56 13.22 3.51
N PHE A 34 -22.33 13.30 3.00
CA PHE A 34 -21.17 13.81 3.72
C PHE A 34 -20.67 15.12 3.11
N THR A 35 -20.44 16.12 3.96
CA THR A 35 -19.74 17.35 3.55
C THR A 35 -18.23 17.12 3.53
N PRO A 36 -17.45 17.92 2.78
CA PRO A 36 -15.99 17.80 2.71
C PRO A 36 -15.31 17.84 4.09
N ASP A 37 -15.84 18.64 5.02
CA ASP A 37 -15.32 18.74 6.39
C ASP A 37 -15.54 17.44 7.19
N GLN A 38 -16.66 16.74 6.97
CA GLN A 38 -16.93 15.44 7.60
C GLN A 38 -16.02 14.35 7.01
N CYS A 39 -15.78 14.35 5.70
CA CYS A 39 -14.82 13.43 5.08
C CYS A 39 -13.38 13.67 5.58
N SER A 40 -12.99 14.94 5.76
CA SER A 40 -11.71 15.31 6.36
C SER A 40 -11.62 14.84 7.82
N GLY A 41 -12.71 14.99 8.59
CA GLY A 41 -12.82 14.47 9.96
C GLY A 41 -12.64 12.96 10.03
N ILE A 42 -13.29 12.21 9.14
CA ILE A 42 -13.13 10.74 9.02
C ILE A 42 -11.68 10.38 8.67
N ASN A 43 -11.08 11.04 7.67
CA ASN A 43 -9.69 10.78 7.30
C ASN A 43 -8.72 11.04 8.46
N ARG A 44 -8.95 12.11 9.23
CA ARG A 44 -8.14 12.43 10.41
C ARG A 44 -8.33 11.39 11.51
N PHE A 45 -9.56 10.93 11.75
CA PHE A 45 -9.83 9.85 12.71
C PHE A 45 -9.12 8.56 12.30
N VAL A 46 -9.21 8.19 11.03
CA VAL A 46 -8.54 6.99 10.49
C VAL A 46 -7.02 7.10 10.66
N ALA A 47 -6.43 8.25 10.30
CA ALA A 47 -4.99 8.46 10.40
C ALA A 47 -4.47 8.46 11.85
N VAL A 48 -5.24 9.00 12.80
CA VAL A 48 -4.79 9.16 14.19
C VAL A 48 -5.10 7.93 15.05
N PHE A 49 -6.22 7.24 14.81
CA PHE A 49 -6.67 6.14 15.67
C PHE A 49 -6.62 4.79 14.95
N ALA A 50 -7.29 4.66 13.81
CA ALA A 50 -7.44 3.36 13.15
C ALA A 50 -6.12 2.81 12.62
N VAL A 51 -5.32 3.64 11.93
CA VAL A 51 -4.04 3.22 11.33
C VAL A 51 -3.03 2.79 12.40
N PRO A 52 -2.81 3.53 13.50
CA PRO A 52 -1.89 3.09 14.56
C PRO A 52 -2.36 1.83 15.29
N LEU A 53 -3.66 1.71 15.60
CA LEU A 53 -4.21 0.51 16.26
C LEU A 53 -4.09 -0.73 15.38
N LEU A 54 -4.43 -0.60 14.10
CA LEU A 54 -4.28 -1.69 13.13
C LEU A 54 -2.81 -2.08 12.98
N SER A 55 -1.91 -1.10 12.91
CA SER A 55 -0.46 -1.34 12.86
C SER A 55 0.03 -2.06 14.11
N PHE A 56 -0.43 -1.66 15.30
CA PHE A 56 -0.08 -2.35 16.55
C PHE A 56 -0.59 -3.79 16.56
N HIS A 57 -1.84 -4.03 16.14
CA HIS A 57 -2.40 -5.37 16.06
C HIS A 57 -1.61 -6.27 15.08
N PHE A 58 -1.23 -5.73 13.93
CA PHE A 58 -0.38 -6.44 12.98
C PHE A 58 1.00 -6.72 13.56
N ILE A 59 1.67 -5.73 14.16
CA ILE A 59 3.01 -5.92 14.73
C ILE A 59 3.00 -6.89 15.91
N SER A 60 1.98 -6.86 16.77
CA SER A 60 1.90 -7.72 17.94
C SER A 60 1.56 -9.17 17.61
N THR A 61 0.86 -9.40 16.49
CA THR A 61 0.49 -10.74 16.02
C THR A 61 1.53 -11.31 15.04
N ASN A 62 2.41 -10.46 14.51
CA ASN A 62 3.44 -10.88 13.57
C ASN A 62 4.64 -11.45 14.32
N ASP A 63 4.86 -12.76 14.19
CA ASP A 63 6.05 -13.42 14.71
C ASP A 63 7.22 -13.21 13.73
N PRO A 64 8.23 -12.39 14.07
CA PRO A 64 9.36 -12.12 13.20
C PRO A 64 10.19 -13.37 12.87
N TYR A 65 10.04 -14.47 13.62
CA TYR A 65 10.73 -15.73 13.37
C TYR A 65 9.98 -16.66 12.40
N ALA A 66 8.67 -16.47 12.22
CA ALA A 66 7.86 -17.23 11.27
C ALA A 66 7.70 -16.53 9.91
N MET A 67 8.19 -15.29 9.77
CA MET A 67 8.15 -14.55 8.50
C MET A 67 8.99 -15.23 7.42
N ASN A 68 8.50 -15.18 6.18
CA ASN A 68 9.23 -15.71 5.03
C ASN A 68 10.45 -14.82 4.71
N PHE A 69 11.62 -15.18 5.24
CA PHE A 69 12.88 -14.46 5.03
C PHE A 69 13.22 -14.24 3.55
N ARG A 70 12.79 -15.15 2.65
CA ARG A 70 13.01 -14.97 1.20
C ARG A 70 12.21 -13.81 0.64
N PHE A 71 11.00 -13.57 1.17
CA PHE A 71 10.15 -12.46 0.76
C PHE A 71 10.72 -11.12 1.25
N ILE A 72 11.18 -11.07 2.51
CA ILE A 72 11.90 -9.90 3.05
C ILE A 72 13.18 -9.62 2.24
N ALA A 73 13.96 -10.66 1.95
CA ALA A 73 15.18 -10.53 1.16
C ALA A 73 14.88 -10.04 -0.27
N ALA A 74 13.81 -10.53 -0.90
CA ALA A 74 13.41 -10.11 -2.24
C ALA A 74 13.01 -8.63 -2.30
N ASP A 75 12.23 -8.14 -1.34
CA ASP A 75 11.83 -6.73 -1.30
C ASP A 75 12.97 -5.79 -0.90
N THR A 76 13.81 -6.17 0.06
CA THR A 76 15.00 -5.37 0.40
C THR A 76 15.93 -5.26 -0.81
N LEU A 77 16.14 -6.35 -1.54
CA LEU A 77 16.90 -6.35 -2.78
C LEU A 77 16.23 -5.50 -3.88
N GLN A 78 14.90 -5.58 -4.05
CA GLN A 78 14.16 -4.72 -4.98
C GLN A 78 14.38 -3.23 -4.66
N LYS A 79 14.27 -2.84 -3.38
CA LYS A 79 14.47 -1.45 -2.94
C LYS A 79 15.89 -0.96 -3.20
N VAL A 80 16.90 -1.81 -2.94
CA VAL A 80 18.31 -1.49 -3.22
C VAL A 80 18.54 -1.31 -4.72
N ILE A 81 18.03 -2.21 -5.56
CA ILE A 81 18.15 -2.10 -7.02
C ILE A 81 17.47 -0.83 -7.52
N MET A 82 16.26 -0.53 -7.05
CA MET A 82 15.52 0.68 -7.42
C MET A 82 16.27 1.95 -7.04
N LEU A 83 16.84 2.02 -5.83
CA LEU A 83 17.67 3.15 -5.40
C LEU A 83 18.92 3.29 -6.28
N PHE A 84 19.58 2.19 -6.63
CA PHE A 84 20.78 2.23 -7.45
C PHE A 84 20.47 2.68 -8.88
N ALA A 85 19.40 2.16 -9.48
CA ALA A 85 18.94 2.55 -10.81
C ALA A 85 18.54 4.03 -10.86
N LEU A 86 17.76 4.51 -9.89
CA LEU A 86 17.37 5.91 -9.81
C LEU A 86 18.57 6.81 -9.50
N GLY A 87 19.50 6.37 -8.65
CA GLY A 87 20.73 7.10 -8.33
C GLY A 87 21.64 7.26 -9.56
N ILE A 88 21.77 6.22 -10.39
CA ILE A 88 22.47 6.33 -11.69
C ILE A 88 21.72 7.30 -12.60
N TRP A 89 20.39 7.16 -12.74
CA TRP A 89 19.59 8.08 -13.56
C TRP A 89 19.84 9.53 -13.15
N THR A 90 19.71 9.85 -11.86
CA THR A 90 19.86 11.23 -11.37
C THR A 90 21.24 11.80 -11.62
N ASN A 91 22.28 10.97 -11.56
CA ASN A 91 23.66 11.43 -11.80
C ASN A 91 24.00 11.57 -13.29
N PHE A 92 23.45 10.72 -14.16
CA PHE A 92 23.82 10.67 -15.59
C PHE A 92 22.86 11.43 -16.53
N THR A 93 21.69 11.86 -16.05
CA THR A 93 20.67 12.49 -16.89
C THR A 93 20.48 13.96 -16.55
N LYS A 94 20.47 14.84 -17.57
CA LYS A 94 20.21 16.30 -17.38
C LYS A 94 18.86 16.63 -16.74
N ASN A 95 17.87 15.73 -16.84
CA ASN A 95 16.54 15.87 -16.25
C ASN A 95 16.38 15.15 -14.91
N GLY A 96 17.43 14.52 -14.39
CA GLY A 96 17.38 13.81 -13.12
C GLY A 96 17.47 14.78 -11.94
N SER A 97 16.41 14.90 -11.14
CA SER A 97 16.45 15.61 -9.86
C SER A 97 16.29 14.65 -8.69
N LEU A 98 16.84 15.01 -7.53
CA LEU A 98 16.66 14.27 -6.29
C LEU A 98 15.16 14.15 -5.92
N GLU A 99 14.36 15.17 -6.21
CA GLU A 99 12.92 15.17 -5.99
C GLU A 99 12.19 14.10 -6.83
N TRP A 100 12.57 13.95 -8.11
CA TRP A 100 12.03 12.91 -8.98
C TRP A 100 12.43 11.50 -8.51
N MET A 101 13.66 11.34 -8.02
CA MET A 101 14.09 10.08 -7.41
C MET A 101 13.27 9.74 -6.17
N ILE A 102 13.08 10.67 -5.24
CA ILE A 102 12.27 10.46 -4.03
C ILE A 102 10.83 10.10 -4.41
N THR A 103 10.26 10.79 -5.39
CA THR A 103 8.86 10.58 -5.82
C THR A 103 8.68 9.21 -6.44
N ILE A 104 9.55 8.82 -7.38
CA ILE A 104 9.47 7.52 -8.06
C ILE A 104 9.79 6.38 -7.09
N PHE A 105 10.76 6.57 -6.20
CA PHE A 105 11.07 5.59 -5.16
C PHE A 105 9.89 5.39 -4.20
N SER A 106 9.29 6.47 -3.71
CA SER A 106 8.09 6.42 -2.87
C SER A 106 6.92 5.73 -3.58
N LEU A 107 6.65 6.08 -4.84
CA LEU A 107 5.61 5.43 -5.65
C LEU A 107 5.85 3.92 -5.82
N SER A 108 7.10 3.51 -6.04
CA SER A 108 7.47 2.10 -6.19
C SER A 108 7.43 1.29 -4.89
N THR A 109 7.46 1.96 -3.74
CA THR A 109 7.52 1.31 -2.40
C THR A 109 6.27 1.50 -1.55
N LEU A 110 5.34 2.35 -2.01
CA LEU A 110 4.08 2.73 -1.34
C LEU A 110 3.19 1.56 -0.86
N PRO A 111 3.17 0.36 -1.48
CA PRO A 111 2.37 -0.77 -0.99
C PRO A 111 3.14 -1.80 -0.15
N ASN A 112 4.48 -1.76 -0.12
CA ASN A 112 5.31 -2.95 0.18
C ASN A 112 5.94 -2.96 1.58
N THR A 113 5.27 -2.46 2.62
CA THR A 113 5.79 -2.59 4.00
C THR A 113 4.78 -3.13 5.01
N LEU A 114 3.49 -2.79 4.86
CA LEU A 114 2.45 -3.29 5.74
C LEU A 114 1.97 -4.70 5.37
N VAL A 115 1.92 -5.03 4.08
CA VAL A 115 1.49 -6.34 3.58
C VAL A 115 2.60 -7.39 3.65
N MET A 116 3.86 -6.95 3.67
CA MET A 116 4.99 -7.88 3.70
C MET A 116 5.20 -8.58 5.03
N GLY A 117 4.61 -8.06 6.10
CA GLY A 117 4.57 -8.64 7.43
C GLY A 117 3.69 -9.88 7.54
N ILE A 118 2.76 -10.08 6.60
CA ILE A 118 1.70 -11.06 6.77
C ILE A 118 2.25 -12.43 6.35
N PRO A 119 2.29 -13.43 7.25
CA PRO A 119 2.56 -14.79 6.84
C PRO A 119 1.46 -15.23 5.87
N LEU A 120 1.84 -15.52 4.63
CA LEU A 120 1.00 -16.24 3.66
C LEU A 120 0.98 -17.73 4.00
#